data_AF-C5KIU2-F1
#
_entry.id   AF-C5KIU2-F1
#
_cell.length_a   1.000
_cell.length_b   1.000
_cell.length_c   1.000
_cell.angle_alpha   90.00
_cell.angle_beta   90.00
_cell.angle_gamma   90.00
#
_symmetry.space_group_name_H-M   'P 1'
#
loop_
_entity.id
_entity.type
_entity.pdbx_description
1 polymer ?
#
loop_
_entity_poly.entity_id
_entity_poly.type
_entity_poly.pdbx_seq_one_letter_code
_entity_poly.pdbx_strand_id
1 'polypeptide(L)'
;WMGWKMTQTYPIVWCDEQQQEEEEVELDIFTSGIIMVAHTYAAYYQLRHQFKKRAILKKYICLVHGHMDEDSGIIDTNIQTYSSSSNSRSKHIPISSSSSSYSTIINNNKKVSLLEVEIPTGRTHQIRLHMYHIGHPIVSDY
;
A
#
# COMPACT_ATOMS: atom_id res chain seq x y z
N TRP A 1 21.10 23.82 23.06
CA TRP A 1 20.91 23.57 21.63
C TRP A 1 21.51 22.21 21.30
N MET A 2 20.75 21.15 21.59
CA MET A 2 21.20 19.75 21.54
C MET A 2 20.67 19.11 20.27
N GLY A 3 21.59 18.73 19.38
CA GLY A 3 21.29 17.91 18.22
C GLY A 3 21.01 16.47 18.64
N TRP A 4 19.94 15.90 18.08
CA TRP A 4 19.66 14.48 18.14
C TRP A 4 19.98 13.89 16.76
N LYS A 5 21.13 13.20 16.67
CA LYS A 5 21.35 12.18 15.65
C LYS A 5 20.62 10.92 16.13
N MET A 6 19.48 10.59 15.53
CA MET A 6 18.94 9.24 15.60
C MET A 6 19.66 8.37 14.56
N THR A 7 20.75 7.74 14.97
CA THR A 7 21.21 6.49 14.34
C THR A 7 20.36 5.36 14.89
N GLN A 8 19.25 5.06 14.22
CA GLN A 8 18.58 3.76 14.36
C GLN A 8 19.08 2.87 13.24
N THR A 9 20.13 2.12 13.52
CA THR A 9 20.57 1.00 12.70
C THR A 9 19.58 -0.14 12.92
N TYR A 10 18.60 -0.28 12.03
CA TYR A 10 17.85 -1.53 11.90
C TYR A 10 18.83 -2.64 11.46
N PRO A 11 18.64 -3.91 11.83
CA PRO A 11 19.50 -4.98 11.35
C PRO A 11 19.36 -5.08 9.83
N ILE A 12 20.35 -4.57 9.11
CA ILE A 12 20.54 -4.80 7.69
C ILE A 12 20.89 -6.29 7.55
N VAL A 13 19.89 -7.12 7.25
CA VAL A 13 20.14 -8.50 6.82
C VAL A 13 20.43 -8.43 5.32
N TRP A 14 21.70 -8.50 4.97
CA TRP A 14 22.13 -8.79 3.60
C TRP A 14 21.71 -10.23 3.27
N CYS A 15 20.86 -10.41 2.27
CA CYS A 15 20.60 -11.70 1.64
C CYS A 15 21.15 -11.62 0.22
N ASP A 16 22.31 -12.23 0.00
CA ASP A 16 22.91 -12.33 -1.33
C ASP A 16 22.23 -13.42 -2.17
N GLU A 17 22.04 -13.08 -3.45
CA GLU A 17 21.72 -13.92 -4.60
C GLU A 17 20.56 -14.93 -4.47
N GLN A 18 19.34 -14.46 -4.79
CA GLN A 18 18.67 -14.77 -6.07
C GLN A 18 17.45 -13.85 -6.22
N GLN A 19 17.36 -13.16 -7.36
CA GLN A 19 16.22 -12.29 -7.71
C GLN A 19 14.90 -13.06 -7.66
N GLN A 20 14.19 -12.98 -6.53
CA GLN A 20 12.78 -13.31 -6.43
C GLN A 20 12.10 -12.12 -5.79
N GLU A 21 11.16 -11.50 -6.54
CA GLU A 21 10.36 -10.34 -6.13
C GLU A 21 10.09 -10.38 -4.63
N GLU A 22 10.78 -9.49 -3.92
CA GLU A 22 10.53 -9.26 -2.50
C GLU A 22 9.21 -8.50 -2.44
N GLU A 23 8.19 -9.11 -1.85
CA GLU A 23 7.02 -8.34 -1.41
C GLU A 23 7.43 -7.62 -0.13
N GLU A 24 8.02 -6.44 -0.31
CA GLU A 24 8.27 -5.51 0.79
C GLU A 24 6.92 -5.05 1.35
N VAL A 25 6.73 -5.25 2.65
CA VAL A 25 5.54 -4.80 3.36
C VAL A 25 5.82 -3.40 3.86
N GLU A 26 5.42 -2.43 3.06
CA GLU A 26 5.53 -1.01 3.39
C GLU A 26 4.15 -0.43 3.68
N LEU A 27 4.09 0.47 4.66
CA LEU A 27 3.00 1.43 4.80
C LEU A 27 3.50 2.78 4.30
N ASP A 28 2.67 3.49 3.54
CA ASP A 28 3.01 4.83 3.09
C ASP A 28 3.28 5.73 4.30
N ILE A 29 4.26 6.62 4.15
CA ILE A 29 4.51 7.69 5.11
C ILE A 29 3.21 8.51 5.23
N PHE A 30 2.72 8.68 6.46
CA PHE A 30 1.41 9.26 6.82
C PHE A 30 0.19 8.33 6.79
N THR A 31 0.37 7.03 6.58
CA THR A 31 -0.68 6.03 6.83
C THR A 31 -0.53 5.46 8.24
N SER A 32 -1.58 5.56 9.05
CA SER A 32 -1.66 4.83 10.32
C SER A 32 -2.14 3.41 10.10
N GLY A 33 -1.80 2.48 11.00
CA GLY A 33 -2.34 1.13 10.93
C GLY A 33 -1.46 0.07 11.55
N ILE A 34 -1.77 -1.17 11.18
CA ILE A 34 -1.11 -2.37 11.68
C ILE A 34 0.16 -2.61 10.85
N ILE A 35 1.27 -2.81 11.56
CA ILE A 35 2.53 -3.27 10.99
C ILE A 35 2.86 -4.63 11.60
N MET A 36 3.23 -5.58 10.76
CA MET A 36 3.69 -6.90 11.19
C MET A 36 5.21 -6.97 11.09
N VAL A 37 5.87 -7.33 12.19
CA VAL A 37 7.33 -7.47 12.25
C VAL A 37 7.68 -8.87 12.74
N ALA A 38 8.50 -9.58 11.96
CA ALA A 38 9.03 -10.88 12.36
C ALA A 38 10.22 -10.70 13.31
N HIS A 39 10.11 -11.23 14.53
CA HIS A 39 11.21 -11.22 15.51
C HIS A 39 12.15 -12.43 15.39
N THR A 40 11.78 -13.44 14.57
CA THR A 40 12.61 -14.62 14.32
C THR A 40 12.68 -14.91 12.83
N TYR A 41 13.76 -15.58 12.42
CA TYR A 41 13.93 -16.00 11.04
C TYR A 41 12.81 -16.93 10.58
N ALA A 42 12.41 -17.89 11.42
CA ALA A 42 11.30 -18.78 11.12
C ALA A 42 9.98 -18.02 10.87
N ALA A 43 9.68 -17.02 11.70
CA ALA A 43 8.51 -16.16 11.51
C ALA A 43 8.60 -15.35 10.21
N TYR A 44 9.79 -14.82 9.87
CA TYR A 44 10.01 -14.09 8.62
C TYR A 44 9.65 -14.93 7.39
N TYR A 45 10.13 -16.18 7.30
CA TYR A 45 9.80 -17.05 6.16
C TYR A 45 8.31 -17.40 6.10
N GLN A 46 7.69 -17.66 7.26
CA GLN A 46 6.26 -17.93 7.31
C GLN A 46 5.43 -16.73 6.86
N LEU A 47 5.79 -15.52 7.31
CA LEU A 47 5.13 -14.30 6.86
C LEU A 47 5.31 -14.10 5.36
N ARG A 48 6.53 -14.19 4.85
CA ARG A 48 6.82 -14.06 3.40
C ARG A 48 6.00 -15.05 2.58
N HIS A 49 5.88 -16.29 3.04
CA HIS A 49 5.07 -17.32 2.37
C HIS A 49 3.57 -16.97 2.37
N GLN A 50 3.06 -16.44 3.48
CA GLN A 50 1.65 -16.03 3.58
C GLN A 50 1.35 -14.81 2.68
N PHE A 51 2.26 -13.84 2.60
CA PHE A 51 2.16 -12.71 1.66
C PHE A 51 2.13 -13.21 0.20
N LYS A 52 3.11 -14.05 -0.19
CA LYS A 52 3.18 -14.64 -1.53
C LYS A 52 1.93 -15.46 -1.90
N LYS A 53 1.32 -16.14 -0.92
CA LYS A 53 0.08 -16.89 -1.10
C LYS A 53 -1.19 -16.04 -1.03
N ARG A 54 -1.08 -14.73 -0.78
CA ARG A 54 -2.20 -13.81 -0.52
C ARG A 54 -3.14 -14.33 0.57
N ALA A 55 -2.57 -15.01 1.57
CA ALA A 55 -3.31 -15.55 2.71
C ALA A 55 -3.59 -14.48 3.78
N ILE A 56 -2.95 -13.31 3.67
CA ILE A 56 -3.10 -12.20 4.60
C ILE A 56 -4.16 -11.25 4.02
N LEU A 57 -5.21 -11.07 4.81
CA LEU A 57 -6.31 -10.17 4.52
C LEU A 57 -5.95 -8.77 5.03
N LYS A 58 -5.89 -7.79 4.13
CA LYS A 58 -5.49 -6.40 4.45
C LYS A 58 -6.68 -5.49 4.20
N LYS A 59 -7.18 -4.87 5.27
CA LYS A 59 -8.32 -3.94 5.25
C LYS A 59 -7.91 -2.61 5.85
N TYR A 60 -8.34 -1.53 5.21
CA TYR A 60 -8.03 -0.16 5.58
C TYR A 60 -9.31 0.65 5.66
N ILE A 61 -9.35 1.61 6.57
CA ILE A 61 -10.42 2.61 6.61
C ILE A 61 -9.93 3.87 5.92
N CYS A 62 -10.68 4.37 4.95
CA CYS A 62 -10.33 5.54 4.17
C CYS A 62 -11.46 6.55 4.17
N LEU A 63 -11.15 7.83 4.39
CA LEU A 63 -12.08 8.92 4.16
C LEU A 63 -11.79 9.50 2.77
N VAL A 64 -12.79 9.51 1.90
CA VAL A 64 -12.66 9.96 0.51
C VAL A 64 -13.54 11.17 0.23
N HIS A 65 -13.17 11.96 -0.78
CA HIS A 65 -13.97 13.08 -1.26
C HIS A 65 -15.18 12.61 -2.08
N GLY A 66 -16.30 13.32 -1.92
CA GLY A 66 -17.55 13.06 -2.64
C GLY A 66 -18.46 12.04 -1.96
N HIS A 67 -19.58 11.78 -2.63
CA HIS A 67 -20.57 10.77 -2.28
C HIS A 67 -20.33 9.55 -3.16
N MET A 68 -20.27 8.36 -2.57
CA MET A 68 -20.15 7.12 -3.33
C MET A 68 -21.54 6.72 -3.85
N ASP A 69 -21.73 6.56 -5.15
CA ASP A 69 -23.05 6.17 -5.66
C ASP A 69 -23.40 4.70 -5.36
N GLU A 70 -22.37 3.85 -5.24
CA GLU A 70 -22.50 2.42 -4.94
C GLU A 70 -22.02 2.11 -3.51
N ASP A 71 -22.71 1.19 -2.82
CA ASP A 71 -22.34 0.74 -1.47
C ASP A 71 -21.08 -0.13 -1.46
N SER A 72 -20.67 -0.68 -2.60
CA SER A 72 -19.44 -1.47 -2.74
C SER A 72 -18.99 -1.54 -4.20
N GLY A 73 -17.70 -1.73 -4.43
CA GLY A 73 -17.16 -1.91 -5.78
C GLY A 73 -15.78 -2.53 -5.80
N ILE A 74 -15.29 -2.82 -7.01
CA ILE A 74 -13.94 -3.36 -7.25
C ILE A 74 -13.24 -2.46 -8.26
N ILE A 75 -12.01 -2.07 -7.94
CA ILE A 75 -11.15 -1.23 -8.77
C ILE A 75 -10.00 -2.10 -9.26
N ASP A 76 -10.12 -2.58 -10.49
CA ASP A 76 -9.12 -3.42 -11.15
C ASP A 76 -8.36 -2.59 -12.19
N THR A 77 -7.24 -2.02 -11.78
CA THR A 77 -6.41 -1.19 -12.66
C THR A 77 -4.93 -1.48 -12.49
N ASN A 78 -4.18 -1.17 -13.52
CA ASN A 78 -2.73 -1.30 -13.51
C ASN A 78 -2.10 -0.09 -12.81
N ILE A 79 -1.21 -0.33 -11.85
CA ILE A 79 -0.40 0.71 -11.23
C ILE A 79 1.01 0.66 -11.81
N GLN A 80 1.46 1.83 -12.24
CA GLN A 80 2.80 2.05 -12.74
C GLN A 80 3.69 2.47 -11.56
N THR A 81 4.73 1.69 -11.27
CA THR A 81 5.65 1.99 -10.17
C THR A 81 6.84 2.79 -10.69
N TYR A 82 7.04 3.99 -10.15
CA TYR A 82 8.22 4.79 -10.44
C TYR A 82 9.40 4.30 -9.58
N SER A 83 10.41 3.71 -10.21
CA SER A 83 11.68 3.44 -9.52
C SER A 83 12.45 4.76 -9.37
N SER A 84 12.75 5.18 -8.14
CA SER A 84 13.50 6.39 -7.79
C SER A 84 14.97 6.41 -8.27
N SER A 85 15.43 5.40 -9.02
CA SER A 85 16.75 5.37 -9.67
C SER A 85 16.83 6.37 -10.82
N SER A 86 17.07 7.64 -10.46
CA SER A 86 17.27 8.83 -11.30
C SER A 86 18.58 8.77 -12.12
N ASN A 87 18.76 7.72 -12.93
CA ASN A 87 19.73 7.78 -14.01
C ASN A 87 19.35 6.82 -15.13
N SER A 88 19.60 7.29 -16.36
CA SER A 88 19.42 6.65 -17.67
C SER A 88 18.04 6.79 -18.35
N ARG A 89 18.08 7.52 -19.47
CA ARG A 89 17.13 7.51 -20.59
C ARG A 89 16.64 6.09 -20.88
N SER A 90 15.32 5.91 -20.97
CA SER A 90 14.64 4.64 -21.35
C SER A 90 14.75 3.51 -20.33
N LYS A 91 14.16 3.67 -19.14
CA LYS A 91 13.79 2.52 -18.29
C LYS A 91 12.32 2.18 -18.55
N HIS A 92 12.04 0.95 -18.96
CA HIS A 92 10.70 0.39 -18.94
C HIS A 92 10.14 0.55 -17.52
N ILE A 93 9.06 1.33 -17.38
CA ILE A 93 8.43 1.53 -16.09
C ILE A 93 7.56 0.29 -15.83
N PRO A 94 7.82 -0.49 -14.77
CA PRO A 94 7.03 -1.69 -14.50
C PRO A 94 5.57 -1.31 -14.25
N ILE A 95 4.69 -1.95 -15.01
CA ILE A 95 3.25 -1.89 -14.83
C ILE A 95 2.83 -3.18 -14.16
N SER A 96 2.16 -3.06 -13.02
CA SER A 96 1.68 -4.20 -12.25
C SER A 96 0.17 -4.15 -12.11
N SER A 97 -0.48 -5.30 -12.29
CA SER A 97 -1.91 -5.43 -12.01
C SER A 97 -2.16 -5.23 -10.52
N SER A 98 -3.19 -4.45 -10.20
CA SER A 98 -3.62 -4.22 -8.83
C SER A 98 -5.14 -4.21 -8.76
N SER A 99 -5.65 -4.68 -7.63
CA SER A 99 -7.09 -4.79 -7.37
C SER A 99 -7.34 -4.27 -5.96
N SER A 100 -8.35 -3.43 -5.80
CA SER A 100 -8.86 -3.01 -4.50
C SER A 100 -10.38 -3.14 -4.47
N SER A 101 -10.91 -3.81 -3.46
CA SER A 101 -12.35 -3.88 -3.22
C SER A 101 -12.71 -2.87 -2.14
N TYR A 102 -13.82 -2.15 -2.28
CA TYR A 102 -14.28 -1.22 -1.24
C TYR A 102 -15.73 -1.49 -0.86
N SER A 103 -16.07 -1.14 0.38
CA SER A 103 -17.43 -1.05 0.88
C SER A 103 -17.63 0.26 1.63
N THR A 104 -18.78 0.88 1.43
CA THR A 104 -19.13 2.16 2.01
C THR A 104 -19.70 1.95 3.41
N ILE A 105 -19.05 2.53 4.42
CA ILE A 105 -19.49 2.45 5.82
C ILE A 105 -20.42 3.62 6.15
N ILE A 106 -20.03 4.83 5.73
CA ILE A 106 -20.79 6.06 6.00
C ILE A 106 -20.82 6.91 4.74
N ASN A 107 -22.01 7.27 4.28
CA ASN A 107 -22.21 8.03 3.04
C ASN A 107 -23.24 9.15 3.16
N ASN A 108 -23.55 9.57 4.38
CA ASN A 108 -24.67 10.49 4.65
C ASN A 108 -24.38 11.93 4.25
N ASN A 109 -23.17 12.23 3.79
CA ASN A 109 -22.71 13.57 3.41
C ASN A 109 -22.38 13.59 1.91
N LYS A 110 -22.76 14.66 1.22
CA LYS A 110 -22.41 14.85 -0.20
C LYS A 110 -20.93 15.16 -0.44
N LYS A 111 -20.20 15.54 0.61
CA LYS A 111 -18.81 16.02 0.50
C LYS A 111 -17.75 14.94 0.74
N VAL A 112 -18.05 13.94 1.56
CA VAL A 112 -17.11 12.90 1.96
C VAL A 112 -17.81 11.60 2.28
N SER A 113 -17.11 10.49 2.06
CA SER A 113 -17.56 9.13 2.36
C SER A 113 -16.50 8.37 3.13
N LEU A 114 -16.92 7.51 4.06
CA LEU A 114 -16.04 6.61 4.81
C LEU A 114 -16.14 5.21 4.21
N LEU A 115 -14.99 4.65 3.82
CA LEU A 115 -14.87 3.37 3.15
C LEU A 115 -14.04 2.39 3.98
N GLU A 116 -14.40 1.11 3.93
CA GLU A 116 -13.46 0.00 4.15
C GLU A 116 -12.90 -0.42 2.79
N VAL A 117 -11.59 -0.50 2.66
CA VAL A 117 -10.91 -0.93 1.43
C VAL A 117 -10.06 -2.16 1.72
N GLU A 118 -10.31 -3.23 0.99
CA GLU A 118 -9.54 -4.46 1.02
C GLU A 118 -8.59 -4.54 -0.18
N ILE A 119 -7.32 -4.84 0.08
CA ILE A 119 -6.31 -4.99 -0.98
C ILE A 119 -5.69 -6.39 -0.97
N PRO A 120 -5.88 -7.22 -2.01
CA PRO A 120 -5.11 -8.45 -2.16
C PRO A 120 -3.63 -8.17 -2.42
N THR A 121 -3.32 -7.17 -3.26
CA THR A 121 -1.95 -6.73 -3.55
C THR A 121 -1.51 -5.61 -2.60
N GLY A 122 -0.21 -5.30 -2.56
CA GLY A 122 0.34 -4.20 -1.76
C GLY A 122 1.24 -3.30 -2.60
N ARG A 123 0.72 -2.72 -3.69
CA ARG A 123 1.52 -1.81 -4.54
C ARG A 123 1.67 -0.46 -3.85
N THR A 124 2.78 0.23 -4.08
CA THR A 124 3.04 1.57 -3.54
C THR A 124 1.88 2.52 -3.87
N HIS A 125 1.37 3.22 -2.86
CA HIS A 125 0.24 4.16 -2.98
C HIS A 125 -1.05 3.55 -3.57
N GLN A 126 -1.24 2.23 -3.51
CA GLN A 126 -2.32 1.55 -4.24
C GLN A 126 -3.71 2.13 -3.98
N ILE A 127 -4.10 2.26 -2.71
CA ILE A 127 -5.43 2.76 -2.35
C ILE A 127 -5.58 4.22 -2.81
N ARG A 128 -4.57 5.06 -2.58
CA ARG A 128 -4.56 6.47 -3.00
C ARG A 128 -4.81 6.62 -4.50
N LEU A 129 -4.06 5.86 -5.31
CA LEU A 129 -4.17 5.89 -6.77
C LEU A 129 -5.51 5.33 -7.26
N HIS A 130 -6.00 4.24 -6.67
CA HIS A 130 -7.30 3.66 -7.03
C HIS A 130 -8.46 4.60 -6.71
N MET A 131 -8.46 5.19 -5.51
CA MET A 131 -9.48 6.15 -5.09
C MET A 131 -9.46 7.40 -5.96
N TYR A 132 -8.27 7.91 -6.31
CA TYR A 132 -8.13 9.00 -7.27
C TYR A 132 -8.67 8.64 -8.66
N HIS A 133 -8.38 7.41 -9.15
CA HIS A 133 -8.79 6.93 -10.46
C HIS A 133 -10.32 6.93 -10.64
N ILE A 134 -11.07 6.54 -9.60
CA ILE A 134 -12.53 6.54 -9.62
C ILE A 134 -13.16 7.90 -9.29
N GLY A 135 -12.35 8.96 -9.13
CA GLY A 135 -12.83 10.32 -8.88
C GLY A 135 -13.12 10.64 -7.40
N HIS A 136 -12.76 9.75 -6.48
CA HIS A 136 -12.98 9.89 -5.04
C HIS A 136 -11.64 9.87 -4.29
N PRO A 137 -10.74 10.85 -4.48
CA PRO A 137 -9.43 10.84 -3.83
C PRO A 137 -9.53 10.85 -2.30
N ILE A 138 -8.52 10.28 -1.64
CA ILE A 138 -8.44 10.27 -0.18
C ILE A 138 -8.36 11.72 0.32
N VAL A 139 -9.08 12.02 1.40
CA VAL A 139 -9.06 13.34 2.03
C VAL A 139 -7.67 13.63 2.61
N SER A 140 -7.16 14.84 2.36
CA SER A 140 -5.84 15.28 2.82
C SER A 140 -4.66 14.51 2.23
N ASP A 141 -4.86 13.92 1.04
CA ASP A 141 -3.80 13.34 0.22
C ASP A 141 -3.01 14.47 -0.47
N TYR A 142 -1.73 14.66 -0.10
CA TYR A 142 -0.82 15.73 -0.59
C TYR A 142 0.21 15.21 -1.60
#